data_AF-A0A6P1U9K0-F1
#
_entry.id   AF-A0A6P1U9K0-F1
#
_cell.length_a   1.000
_cell.length_b   1.000
_cell.length_c   1.000
_cell.angle_alpha   90.00
_cell.angle_beta   90.00
_cell.angle_gamma   90.00
#
_symmetry.space_group_name_H-M   'P 1'
#
loop_
_entity.id
_entity.type
_entity.pdbx_description
1 polymer ?
#
loop_
_entity_poly.entity_id
_entity_poly.type
_entity_poly.pdbx_seq_one_letter_code
_entity_poly.pdbx_strand_id
1 'polypeptide(L)'
;MTDRTERAKLKWPNVPDVYGWLSLDGRGQWRIKAQRVTRAQIIETINAHYQADARGCWFYQNGPQRVFVALETAPLIARAQPDGRLLTHTGTQIASVEACALDENGALWLRSGCGAAQGAVIVDGDELHWALARLTCKGNGIDDQAVLTALAQPDGARTALTLRWGDRLLPVERIDFACVPERWGFVRAPQRPLCGSPQALDVSQS
;
A
#
# COMPACT_ATOMS: atom_id res chain seq x y z
N MET A 1 -21.43 -18.61 30.12
CA MET A 1 -20.22 -19.46 30.05
C MET A 1 -19.29 -18.95 28.95
N THR A 2 -18.85 -17.71 29.11
CA THR A 2 -17.75 -17.07 28.37
C THR A 2 -16.44 -17.52 29.03
N ASP A 3 -15.86 -18.63 28.58
CA ASP A 3 -14.62 -19.16 29.21
C ASP A 3 -13.62 -19.77 28.20
N ARG A 4 -13.92 -19.79 26.90
CA ARG A 4 -13.03 -20.41 25.90
C ARG A 4 -12.14 -19.43 25.15
N THR A 5 -12.57 -18.18 25.01
CA THR A 5 -11.85 -17.14 24.25
C THR A 5 -10.80 -16.42 25.10
N GLU A 6 -11.04 -16.25 26.40
CA GLU A 6 -10.08 -15.57 27.30
C GLU A 6 -8.91 -16.47 27.71
N ARG A 7 -9.14 -17.78 27.88
CA ARG A 7 -8.07 -18.75 28.21
C ARG A 7 -7.05 -18.96 27.08
N ALA A 8 -7.37 -18.58 25.84
CA ALA A 8 -6.41 -18.64 24.74
C ALA A 8 -5.34 -17.54 24.79
N LYS A 9 -5.60 -16.43 25.51
CA LYS A 9 -4.64 -15.32 25.68
C LYS A 9 -3.54 -15.62 26.71
N LEU A 10 -3.64 -16.73 27.46
CA LEU A 10 -2.74 -17.08 28.58
C LEU A 10 -1.72 -18.18 28.27
N LYS A 11 -1.66 -18.73 27.04
CA LYS A 11 -0.71 -19.83 26.75
C LYS A 11 0.70 -19.41 26.34
N TRP A 12 0.91 -18.18 25.86
CA TRP A 12 2.25 -17.71 25.49
C TRP A 12 2.40 -16.19 25.68
N PRO A 13 2.83 -15.73 26.86
CA PRO A 13 3.30 -14.36 26.97
C PRO A 13 4.63 -14.28 26.20
N ASN A 14 4.72 -13.35 25.24
CA ASN A 14 5.92 -13.01 24.46
C ASN A 14 6.26 -13.91 23.24
N VAL A 15 5.33 -14.06 22.28
CA VAL A 15 5.75 -14.47 20.93
C VAL A 15 6.36 -13.25 20.22
N PRO A 16 7.66 -13.26 19.86
CA PRO A 16 8.30 -12.09 19.29
C PRO A 16 7.82 -11.84 17.87
N ASP A 17 7.74 -10.57 17.49
CA ASP A 17 7.46 -10.17 16.12
C ASP A 17 8.56 -10.64 15.16
N VAL A 18 8.13 -11.00 13.95
CA VAL A 18 8.97 -11.52 12.87
C VAL A 18 9.22 -10.43 11.84
N TYR A 19 10.48 -10.31 11.42
CA TYR A 19 10.94 -9.36 10.41
C TYR A 19 11.74 -10.10 9.34
N GLY A 20 11.75 -9.57 8.10
CA GLY A 20 12.57 -10.08 7.00
C GLY A 20 12.16 -11.45 6.44
N TRP A 21 11.05 -12.03 6.92
CA TRP A 21 10.58 -13.36 6.48
C TRP A 21 9.52 -13.28 5.38
N LEU A 22 8.63 -12.29 5.46
CA LEU A 22 7.53 -12.07 4.52
C LEU A 22 7.82 -10.80 3.70
N SER A 23 7.60 -10.87 2.39
CA SER A 23 7.67 -9.69 1.52
C SER A 23 6.55 -9.66 0.49
N LEU A 24 6.26 -8.45 0.02
CA LEU A 24 5.32 -8.16 -1.07
C LEU A 24 6.11 -7.55 -2.23
N ASP A 25 6.01 -8.17 -3.41
CA ASP A 25 6.68 -7.65 -4.61
C ASP A 25 5.88 -6.56 -5.33
N GLY A 26 6.51 -5.88 -6.30
CA GLY A 26 5.86 -4.81 -7.06
C GLY A 26 4.65 -5.26 -7.88
N ARG A 27 4.47 -6.58 -8.05
CA ARG A 27 3.32 -7.21 -8.70
C ARG A 27 2.34 -7.78 -7.69
N GLY A 28 2.39 -7.39 -6.42
CA GLY A 28 1.44 -7.80 -5.39
C GLY A 28 1.48 -9.29 -5.07
N GLN A 29 2.59 -9.98 -5.32
CA GLN A 29 2.78 -11.38 -4.98
C GLN A 29 3.51 -11.51 -3.65
N TRP A 30 2.97 -12.36 -2.78
CA TRP A 30 3.61 -12.70 -1.51
C TRP A 30 4.82 -13.59 -1.71
N ARG A 31 5.89 -13.31 -0.96
CA ARG A 31 7.08 -14.15 -0.88
C ARG A 31 7.39 -14.49 0.58
N ILE A 32 7.64 -15.76 0.84
CA ILE A 32 8.12 -16.26 2.13
C ILE A 32 9.57 -16.70 1.94
N LYS A 33 10.50 -16.10 2.69
CA LYS A 33 11.94 -16.34 2.53
C LYS A 33 12.38 -16.26 1.05
N ALA A 34 11.96 -15.19 0.38
CA ALA A 34 12.18 -14.94 -1.05
C ALA A 34 11.52 -15.92 -2.04
N GLN A 35 10.79 -16.95 -1.58
CA GLN A 35 10.04 -17.86 -2.45
C GLN A 35 8.60 -17.40 -2.63
N ARG A 36 8.13 -17.35 -3.88
CA ARG A 36 6.75 -16.98 -4.20
C ARG A 36 5.76 -17.95 -3.56
N VAL A 37 4.76 -17.41 -2.87
CA VAL A 37 3.62 -18.17 -2.37
C VAL A 37 2.64 -18.40 -3.52
N THR A 38 2.28 -19.66 -3.77
CA THR A 38 1.37 -20.04 -4.86
C THR A 38 0.06 -20.65 -4.38
N ARG A 39 0.01 -21.09 -3.11
CA ARG A 39 -1.20 -21.71 -2.53
C ARG A 39 -2.23 -20.64 -2.19
N ALA A 40 -3.35 -20.64 -2.92
CA ALA A 40 -4.44 -19.67 -2.76
C ALA A 40 -4.90 -19.49 -1.31
N GLN A 41 -5.11 -20.57 -0.57
CA GLN A 41 -5.53 -20.52 0.83
C GLN A 41 -4.55 -19.74 1.74
N ILE A 42 -3.24 -19.83 1.48
CA ILE A 42 -2.24 -19.07 2.24
C ILE A 42 -2.33 -17.59 1.88
N ILE A 43 -2.44 -17.28 0.59
CA ILE A 43 -2.58 -15.92 0.08
C ILE A 43 -3.84 -15.25 0.67
N GLU A 44 -4.97 -15.93 0.63
CA GLU A 44 -6.25 -15.45 1.19
C GLU A 44 -6.12 -15.18 2.69
N THR A 45 -5.45 -16.08 3.42
CA THR A 45 -5.22 -15.90 4.86
C THR A 45 -4.36 -14.68 5.14
N ILE A 46 -3.28 -14.48 4.36
CA ILE A 46 -2.41 -13.29 4.49
C ILE A 46 -3.21 -12.03 4.20
N ASN A 47 -3.92 -11.99 3.07
CA ASN A 47 -4.71 -10.84 2.64
C ASN A 47 -5.76 -10.43 3.69
N ALA A 48 -6.46 -11.39 4.30
CA ALA A 48 -7.50 -11.13 5.28
C ALA A 48 -6.99 -10.52 6.60
N HIS A 49 -5.69 -10.66 6.90
CA HIS A 49 -5.07 -10.18 8.14
C HIS A 49 -3.90 -9.23 7.90
N TYR A 50 -3.81 -8.66 6.70
CA TYR A 50 -2.78 -7.71 6.29
C TYR A 50 -3.22 -6.28 6.61
N GLN A 51 -2.43 -5.56 7.40
CA GLN A 51 -2.75 -4.21 7.87
C GLN A 51 -1.50 -3.42 8.26
N ALA A 52 -1.65 -2.11 8.47
CA ALA A 52 -0.60 -1.24 8.98
C ALA A 52 -0.66 -1.09 10.50
N ASP A 53 0.49 -0.87 11.14
CA ASP A 53 0.56 -0.33 12.50
C ASP A 53 0.67 1.21 12.49
N ALA A 54 0.64 1.83 13.67
CA ALA A 54 0.74 3.29 13.82
C ALA A 54 2.06 3.91 13.34
N ARG A 55 3.09 3.10 13.06
CA ARG A 55 4.38 3.56 12.53
C ARG A 55 4.42 3.51 11.00
N GLY A 56 3.35 3.05 10.35
CA GLY A 56 3.32 2.81 8.91
C GLY A 56 4.01 1.49 8.49
N CYS A 57 4.32 0.61 9.45
CA CYS A 57 4.84 -0.72 9.14
C CYS A 57 3.68 -1.67 8.85
N TRP A 58 3.71 -2.33 7.70
CA TRP A 58 2.68 -3.30 7.32
C TRP A 58 3.03 -4.70 7.79
N PHE A 59 2.03 -5.45 8.23
CA PHE A 59 2.20 -6.79 8.81
C PHE A 59 1.01 -7.71 8.52
N TYR A 60 1.27 -9.01 8.56
CA TYR A 60 0.28 -10.07 8.63
C TYR A 60 0.09 -10.49 10.10
N GLN A 61 -1.15 -10.49 10.59
CA GLN A 61 -1.47 -10.92 11.96
C GLN A 61 -1.63 -12.45 12.03
N ASN A 62 -0.71 -13.14 12.70
CA ASN A 62 -0.73 -14.59 12.89
C ASN A 62 -0.96 -14.93 14.38
N GLY A 63 -2.23 -15.03 14.79
CA GLY A 63 -2.57 -15.21 16.21
C GLY A 63 -2.04 -14.04 17.04
N PRO A 64 -1.24 -14.23 18.11
CA PRO A 64 -0.63 -13.14 18.86
C PRO A 64 0.60 -12.50 18.19
N GLN A 65 1.15 -13.11 17.13
CA GLN A 65 2.40 -12.68 16.50
C GLN A 65 2.15 -11.76 15.31
N ARG A 66 2.94 -10.69 15.18
CA ARG A 66 2.98 -9.89 13.95
C ARG A 66 4.14 -10.35 13.08
N VAL A 67 3.85 -10.56 11.79
CA VAL A 67 4.85 -10.85 10.77
C VAL A 67 4.95 -9.64 9.86
N PHE A 68 5.97 -8.81 10.07
CA PHE A 68 6.18 -7.58 9.31
C PHE A 68 6.61 -7.89 7.87
N VAL A 69 6.08 -7.10 6.95
CA VAL A 69 6.23 -7.28 5.51
C VAL A 69 7.28 -6.31 4.98
N ALA A 70 8.30 -6.83 4.29
CA ALA A 70 9.15 -6.01 3.46
C ALA A 70 8.45 -5.70 2.12
N LEU A 71 8.38 -4.43 1.74
CA LEU A 71 7.67 -3.94 0.56
C LEU A 71 8.68 -3.56 -0.52
N GLU A 72 8.51 -4.10 -1.73
CA GLU A 72 9.32 -3.73 -2.89
C GLU A 72 8.98 -2.30 -3.38
N THR A 73 7.68 -1.97 -3.41
CA THR A 73 7.18 -0.67 -3.87
C THR A 73 6.25 0.00 -2.84
N ALA A 74 4.95 -0.30 -2.90
CA ALA A 74 3.89 0.22 -2.06
C ALA A 74 3.28 -0.89 -1.19
N PRO A 75 2.62 -0.54 -0.08
CA PRO A 75 1.91 -1.53 0.72
C PRO A 75 0.68 -2.10 0.01
N LEU A 76 0.09 -1.36 -0.93
CA LEU A 76 -1.07 -1.78 -1.70
C LEU A 76 -0.75 -1.65 -3.20
N ILE A 77 -0.91 -2.75 -3.94
CA ILE A 77 -0.78 -2.76 -5.40
C ILE A 77 -2.17 -2.72 -6.02
N ALA A 78 -2.41 -1.82 -6.97
CA ALA A 78 -3.69 -1.71 -7.64
C ALA A 78 -3.95 -2.87 -8.63
N ARG A 79 -5.22 -3.13 -8.90
CA ARG A 79 -5.75 -4.07 -9.88
C ARG A 79 -6.93 -3.43 -10.59
N ALA A 80 -6.74 -3.05 -11.84
CA ALA A 80 -7.80 -2.52 -12.67
C ALA A 80 -8.82 -3.62 -12.98
N GLN A 81 -10.10 -3.27 -12.88
CA GLN A 81 -11.20 -4.12 -13.27
C GLN A 81 -11.76 -3.67 -14.62
N PRO A 82 -12.37 -4.57 -15.41
CA PRO A 82 -12.95 -4.22 -16.71
C PRO A 82 -14.03 -3.12 -16.64
N ASP A 83 -14.71 -3.00 -15.50
CA ASP A 83 -15.71 -1.95 -15.24
C ASP A 83 -15.10 -0.60 -14.83
N GLY A 84 -13.76 -0.51 -14.79
CA GLY A 84 -13.02 0.69 -14.49
C GLY A 84 -12.78 0.95 -13.00
N ARG A 85 -13.25 0.07 -12.09
CA ARG A 85 -12.90 0.13 -10.67
C ARG A 85 -11.44 -0.28 -10.44
N LEU A 86 -10.89 0.14 -9.31
CA LEU A 86 -9.63 -0.38 -8.79
C LEU A 86 -9.89 -1.24 -7.55
N LEU A 87 -9.28 -2.42 -7.54
CA LEU A 87 -9.10 -3.22 -6.34
C LEU A 87 -7.63 -3.15 -5.91
N THR A 88 -7.35 -3.45 -4.65
CA THR A 88 -5.99 -3.77 -4.18
C THR A 88 -5.66 -5.23 -4.51
N HIS A 89 -4.39 -5.61 -4.44
CA HIS A 89 -3.95 -7.02 -4.52
C HIS A 89 -4.58 -7.94 -3.47
N THR A 90 -5.14 -7.36 -2.39
CA THR A 90 -5.92 -8.09 -1.37
C THR A 90 -7.39 -8.27 -1.74
N GLY A 91 -7.83 -7.74 -2.89
CA GLY A 91 -9.22 -7.81 -3.36
C GLY A 91 -10.13 -6.72 -2.78
N THR A 92 -9.60 -5.75 -2.04
CA THR A 92 -10.39 -4.67 -1.45
C THR A 92 -10.58 -3.55 -2.46
N GLN A 93 -11.81 -3.06 -2.64
CA GLN A 93 -12.07 -1.94 -3.53
C GLN A 93 -11.49 -0.62 -3.00
N ILE A 94 -10.80 0.11 -3.88
CA ILE A 94 -10.38 1.49 -3.61
C ILE A 94 -11.58 2.39 -3.89
N ALA A 95 -12.24 2.85 -2.84
CA ALA A 95 -13.46 3.65 -2.95
C ALA A 95 -13.20 5.15 -3.07
N SER A 96 -12.08 5.64 -2.51
CA SER A 96 -11.72 7.04 -2.49
C SER A 96 -10.23 7.24 -2.73
N VAL A 97 -9.91 8.32 -3.43
CA VAL A 97 -8.53 8.78 -3.63
C VAL A 97 -8.47 10.23 -3.14
N GLU A 98 -7.55 10.49 -2.23
CA GLU A 98 -7.35 11.79 -1.59
C GLU A 98 -6.29 12.63 -2.29
N ALA A 99 -5.26 11.96 -2.81
CA ALA A 99 -4.14 12.56 -3.50
C ALA A 99 -3.58 11.57 -4.52
N CYS A 100 -2.94 12.10 -5.56
CA CYS A 100 -2.25 11.29 -6.55
C CYS A 100 -0.95 11.94 -6.99
N ALA A 101 0.04 11.12 -7.34
CA ALA A 101 1.33 11.59 -7.78
C ALA A 101 1.93 10.65 -8.85
N LEU A 102 2.79 11.18 -9.69
CA LEU A 102 3.53 10.44 -10.73
C LEU A 102 5.01 10.36 -10.33
N ASP A 103 5.55 9.15 -10.33
CA ASP A 103 6.98 8.93 -10.05
C ASP A 103 7.86 8.97 -11.31
N GLU A 104 9.18 9.02 -11.14
CA GLU A 104 10.18 9.05 -12.21
C GLU A 104 10.14 7.81 -13.11
N ASN A 105 9.58 6.71 -12.62
CA ASN A 105 9.44 5.46 -13.37
C ASN A 105 8.15 5.44 -14.22
N GLY A 106 7.32 6.48 -14.10
CA GLY A 106 6.03 6.56 -14.78
C GLY A 106 4.90 5.86 -14.02
N ALA A 107 5.13 5.40 -12.78
CA ALA A 107 4.08 4.79 -11.98
C ALA A 107 3.18 5.87 -11.36
N LEU A 108 1.87 5.61 -11.37
CA LEU A 108 0.90 6.47 -10.71
C LEU A 108 0.68 5.98 -9.28
N TRP A 109 0.94 6.86 -8.33
CA TRP A 109 0.68 6.64 -6.92
C TRP A 109 -0.65 7.28 -6.53
N LEU A 110 -1.42 6.60 -5.68
CA LEU A 110 -2.69 7.06 -5.13
C LEU A 110 -2.66 6.96 -3.59
N ARG A 111 -3.13 7.99 -2.89
CA ARG A 111 -3.43 7.90 -1.46
C ARG A 111 -4.90 7.59 -1.28
N SER A 112 -5.19 6.38 -0.79
CA SER A 112 -6.55 5.91 -0.52
C SER A 112 -6.95 6.19 0.93
N GLY A 113 -8.17 6.67 1.13
CA GLY A 113 -8.58 7.32 2.38
C GLY A 113 -9.36 6.48 3.39
N CYS A 114 -9.80 5.26 3.05
CA CYS A 114 -10.68 4.50 3.96
C CYS A 114 -10.61 2.97 3.84
N GLY A 115 -10.97 2.31 4.95
CA GLY A 115 -11.11 0.85 5.04
C GLY A 115 -9.81 0.08 4.89
N ALA A 116 -9.90 -1.21 4.55
CA ALA A 116 -8.74 -2.07 4.36
C ALA A 116 -7.87 -1.69 3.15
N ALA A 117 -8.33 -0.76 2.30
CA ALA A 117 -7.57 -0.19 1.20
C ALA A 117 -6.94 1.16 1.56
N GLN A 118 -6.98 1.61 2.82
CA GLN A 118 -6.38 2.87 3.22
C GLN A 118 -4.84 2.82 3.13
N GLY A 119 -4.23 3.89 2.61
CA GLY A 119 -2.78 4.04 2.51
C GLY A 119 -2.27 4.30 1.10
N ALA A 120 -0.97 4.14 0.92
CA ALA A 120 -0.28 4.32 -0.36
C ALA A 120 -0.57 3.14 -1.30
N VAL A 121 -1.09 3.45 -2.48
CA VAL A 121 -1.37 2.49 -3.55
C VAL A 121 -0.53 2.85 -4.77
N ILE A 122 0.06 1.85 -5.43
CA ILE A 122 0.73 2.03 -6.72
C ILE A 122 -0.08 1.40 -7.86
N VAL A 123 -0.16 2.12 -8.97
CA VAL A 123 -0.69 1.69 -10.27
C VAL A 123 0.48 1.71 -11.26
N ASP A 124 0.95 0.53 -11.63
CA ASP A 124 2.16 0.36 -12.44
C ASP A 124 2.06 -0.89 -13.34
N GLY A 125 2.99 -1.01 -14.29
CA GLY A 125 3.14 -2.16 -15.18
C GLY A 125 1.86 -2.44 -15.95
N ASP A 126 1.32 -3.65 -15.76
CA ASP A 126 0.12 -4.12 -16.45
C ASP A 126 -1.10 -3.23 -16.16
N GLU A 127 -1.13 -2.49 -15.05
CA GLU A 127 -2.25 -1.65 -14.63
C GLU A 127 -2.14 -0.20 -15.14
N LEU A 128 -1.00 0.20 -15.70
CA LEU A 128 -0.73 1.59 -16.09
C LEU A 128 -1.72 2.12 -17.14
N HIS A 129 -2.25 1.24 -18.00
CA HIS A 129 -3.29 1.58 -18.96
C HIS A 129 -4.54 2.20 -18.31
N TRP A 130 -4.87 1.78 -17.08
CA TRP A 130 -5.99 2.34 -16.32
C TRP A 130 -5.74 3.81 -15.97
N ALA A 131 -4.49 4.14 -15.60
CA ALA A 131 -4.07 5.50 -15.26
C ALA A 131 -4.05 6.38 -16.50
N LEU A 132 -3.43 5.93 -17.60
CA LEU A 132 -3.34 6.69 -18.84
C LEU A 132 -4.73 7.07 -19.40
N ALA A 133 -5.70 6.17 -19.31
CA ALA A 133 -7.08 6.43 -19.74
C ALA A 133 -7.84 7.46 -18.87
N ARG A 134 -7.30 7.83 -17.70
CA ARG A 134 -7.92 8.73 -16.72
C ARG A 134 -7.12 10.00 -16.46
N LEU A 135 -5.87 10.04 -16.87
CA LEU A 135 -5.07 11.24 -16.84
C LEU A 135 -5.53 12.20 -17.94
N THR A 136 -5.61 13.47 -17.59
CA THR A 136 -5.93 14.56 -18.50
C THR A 136 -4.92 15.69 -18.34
N CYS A 137 -4.65 16.42 -19.42
CA CYS A 137 -3.87 17.65 -19.40
C CYS A 137 -4.76 18.79 -19.88
N LYS A 138 -4.97 19.81 -19.04
CA LYS A 138 -5.89 20.93 -19.33
C LYS A 138 -7.31 20.48 -19.74
N GLY A 139 -7.80 19.37 -19.17
CA GLY A 139 -9.13 18.83 -19.47
C GLY A 139 -9.23 17.91 -20.70
N ASN A 140 -8.17 17.81 -21.50
CA ASN A 140 -8.10 16.90 -22.64
C ASN A 140 -7.36 15.61 -22.28
N GLY A 141 -7.47 14.57 -23.11
CA GLY A 141 -6.60 13.39 -22.99
C GLY A 141 -5.12 13.76 -23.01
N ILE A 142 -4.28 12.96 -22.36
CA ILE A 142 -2.83 13.16 -22.35
C ILE A 142 -2.17 12.66 -23.64
N ASP A 143 -1.09 13.31 -24.03
CA ASP A 143 -0.14 12.83 -25.03
C ASP A 143 1.23 12.54 -24.37
N ASP A 144 2.14 11.91 -25.12
CA ASP A 144 3.46 11.54 -24.63
C ASP A 144 4.25 12.76 -24.13
N GLN A 145 4.10 13.90 -24.79
CA GLN A 145 4.79 15.14 -24.42
C GLN A 145 4.32 15.67 -23.05
N ALA A 146 3.03 15.60 -22.75
CA ALA A 146 2.49 15.99 -21.47
C ALA A 146 3.03 15.10 -20.34
N VAL A 147 3.14 13.79 -20.58
CA VAL A 147 3.72 12.85 -19.60
C VAL A 147 5.19 13.13 -19.38
N LEU A 148 5.99 13.26 -20.45
CA LEU A 148 7.42 13.58 -20.36
C LEU A 148 7.67 14.91 -19.64
N THR A 149 6.85 15.92 -19.91
CA THR A 149 6.93 17.23 -19.24
C THR A 149 6.61 17.13 -17.75
N ALA A 150 5.68 16.25 -17.37
CA ALA A 150 5.35 15.99 -15.98
C ALA A 150 6.48 15.24 -15.26
N LEU A 151 7.05 14.21 -15.89
CA LEU A 151 8.16 13.42 -15.34
C LEU A 151 9.44 14.24 -15.12
N ALA A 152 9.69 15.23 -15.99
CA ALA A 152 10.84 16.12 -15.90
C ALA A 152 10.73 17.18 -14.79
N GLN A 153 9.58 17.30 -14.12
CA GLN A 153 9.45 18.20 -12.97
C GLN A 153 10.29 17.69 -11.79
N PRO A 154 10.72 18.58 -10.88
CA PRO A 154 11.37 18.16 -9.64
C PRO A 154 10.38 17.51 -8.66
N ASP A 155 10.90 16.73 -7.71
CA ASP A 155 10.10 16.15 -6.63
C ASP A 155 9.27 17.23 -5.90
N GLY A 156 8.00 16.90 -5.62
CA GLY A 156 7.05 17.78 -4.93
C GLY A 156 6.42 18.86 -5.82
N ALA A 157 6.84 18.99 -7.07
CA ALA A 157 6.22 19.96 -7.99
C ALA A 157 4.82 19.52 -8.44
N ARG A 158 3.95 20.50 -8.66
CA ARG A 158 2.68 20.27 -9.35
C ARG A 158 2.90 20.11 -10.85
N THR A 159 2.27 19.10 -11.44
CA THR A 159 2.29 18.90 -12.89
C THR A 159 1.08 19.57 -13.55
N ALA A 160 1.06 19.61 -14.88
CA ALA A 160 -0.13 20.01 -15.63
C ALA A 160 -1.20 18.90 -15.73
N LEU A 161 -0.92 17.72 -15.18
CA LEU A 161 -1.78 16.55 -15.26
C LEU A 161 -2.81 16.55 -14.13
N THR A 162 -3.99 16.04 -14.45
CA THR A 162 -5.05 15.76 -13.49
C THR A 162 -5.56 14.34 -13.67
N LEU A 163 -5.79 13.62 -12.57
CA LEU A 163 -6.42 12.31 -12.59
C LEU A 163 -7.94 12.45 -12.44
N ARG A 164 -8.69 11.84 -13.34
CA ARG A 164 -10.15 11.72 -13.23
C ARG A 164 -10.53 10.54 -12.35
N TRP A 165 -11.16 10.82 -11.21
CA TRP A 165 -11.68 9.83 -10.26
C TRP A 165 -13.18 10.06 -10.04
N GLY A 166 -14.02 9.31 -10.76
CA GLY A 166 -15.46 9.61 -10.84
C GLY A 166 -15.66 11.03 -11.40
N ASP A 167 -16.40 11.86 -10.66
CA ASP A 167 -16.64 13.27 -10.99
C ASP A 167 -15.54 14.21 -10.46
N ARG A 168 -14.54 13.69 -9.73
CA ARG A 168 -13.45 14.49 -9.18
C ARG A 168 -12.27 14.54 -10.15
N LEU A 169 -11.65 15.72 -10.24
CA LEU A 169 -10.35 15.91 -10.86
C LEU A 169 -9.32 16.14 -9.76
N LEU A 170 -8.37 15.22 -9.63
CA LEU A 170 -7.31 15.29 -8.63
C LEU A 170 -6.04 15.83 -9.31
N PRO A 171 -5.38 16.86 -8.76
CA PRO A 171 -4.10 17.31 -9.28
C PRO A 171 -3.04 16.21 -9.10
N VAL A 172 -2.24 15.99 -10.13
CA VAL A 172 -1.12 15.04 -10.08
C VAL A 172 0.14 15.80 -9.74
N GLU A 173 0.76 15.42 -8.63
CA GLU A 173 2.07 15.93 -8.24
C GLU A 173 3.18 15.02 -8.77
N ARG A 174 4.39 15.56 -8.89
CA ARG A 174 5.59 14.77 -9.14
C ARG A 174 6.15 14.29 -7.80
N ILE A 175 6.53 13.02 -7.69
CA ILE A 175 7.14 12.48 -6.46
C ILE A 175 8.27 11.49 -6.72
N ASP A 176 9.44 11.65 -6.12
CA ASP A 176 10.49 10.65 -6.30
C ASP A 176 10.13 9.33 -5.59
N PHE A 177 10.36 8.20 -6.26
CA PHE A 177 10.02 6.86 -5.77
C PHE A 177 10.59 6.59 -4.37
N ALA A 178 11.77 7.15 -4.07
CA ALA A 178 12.43 7.05 -2.77
C ALA A 178 11.75 7.89 -1.67
N CYS A 179 11.06 8.98 -2.03
CA CYS A 179 10.41 9.92 -1.11
C CYS A 179 8.97 9.52 -0.74
N VAL A 180 8.34 8.63 -1.51
CA VAL A 180 6.96 8.18 -1.27
C VAL A 180 6.74 7.61 0.14
N PRO A 181 7.61 6.74 0.70
CA PRO A 181 7.43 6.19 2.04
C PRO A 181 7.33 7.26 3.13
N GLU A 182 8.23 8.25 3.09
CA GLU A 182 8.25 9.36 4.05
C GLU A 182 7.02 10.26 3.88
N ARG A 183 6.71 10.68 2.66
CA ARG A 183 5.61 11.60 2.39
C ARG A 183 4.25 10.98 2.69
N TRP A 184 4.10 9.67 2.47
CA TRP A 184 2.81 8.96 2.54
C TRP A 184 2.71 7.97 3.70
N GLY A 185 3.66 8.02 4.64
CA GLY A 185 3.54 7.42 5.96
C GLY A 185 3.59 5.89 5.99
N PHE A 186 4.50 5.27 5.24
CA PHE A 186 4.74 3.83 5.33
C PHE A 186 6.22 3.47 5.33
N VAL A 187 6.55 2.27 5.81
CA VAL A 187 7.93 1.77 5.91
C VAL A 187 8.11 0.56 4.99
N ARG A 188 9.04 0.65 4.03
CA ARG A 188 9.33 -0.45 3.10
C ARG A 188 10.08 -1.61 3.76
N ALA A 189 11.06 -1.30 4.59
CA ALA A 189 11.90 -2.30 5.25
C ALA A 189 11.73 -2.18 6.78
N PRO A 190 10.66 -2.73 7.36
CA PRO A 190 10.46 -2.68 8.80
C PRO A 190 11.61 -3.43 9.51
N GLN A 191 12.19 -2.79 10.51
CA GLN A 191 13.26 -3.36 11.32
C GLN A 191 12.77 -3.56 12.76
N ARG A 192 13.36 -4.55 13.44
CA ARG A 192 13.15 -4.72 14.88
C ARG A 192 13.65 -3.46 15.59
N PRO A 193 12.84 -2.81 16.45
CA PRO A 193 13.29 -1.69 17.24
C PRO A 193 14.53 -2.08 18.05
N LEU A 194 15.53 -1.20 18.09
CA LEU A 194 16.66 -1.37 18.99
C LEU A 194 16.14 -1.41 20.43
N CYS A 195 16.67 -2.33 21.24
CA CYS A 195 16.25 -2.54 22.62
C CYS A 195 16.32 -1.20 23.38
N GLY A 196 15.17 -0.72 23.89
CA GLY A 196 15.06 0.55 24.63
C GLY A 196 14.14 1.63 24.03
N SER A 197 13.55 1.41 22.86
CA SER A 197 12.52 2.33 22.33
C SER A 197 11.17 2.03 23.02
N PRO A 198 10.48 3.00 23.65
CA PRO A 198 9.19 2.75 24.26
C PRO A 198 8.18 2.33 23.18
N GLN A 199 7.76 1.07 23.21
CA GLN A 199 6.57 0.64 22.47
C GLN A 199 5.40 1.41 23.09
N ALA A 200 4.73 2.23 22.29
CA ALA A 200 3.44 2.81 22.68
C ALA A 200 2.52 1.63 22.98
N LEU A 201 2.29 1.40 24.28
CA LEU A 201 1.28 0.48 24.76
C LEU A 201 -0.05 1.02 24.22
N ASP A 202 -0.64 0.28 23.29
CA ASP A 202 -1.97 0.55 22.76
C ASP A 202 -2.98 0.26 23.88
N VAL A 203 -3.25 1.28 24.69
CA VAL A 203 -4.30 1.25 25.71
C VAL A 203 -5.59 1.63 25.02
N SER A 204 -6.22 0.65 24.38
CA SER A 204 -7.61 0.74 23.93
C SER A 204 -8.38 -0.46 24.48
N GLN A 205 -8.79 -0.34 25.75
CA GLN A 205 -9.99 -0.99 26.26
C GLN A 205 -10.81 0.05 27.01
N SER A 206 -12.03 0.28 26.52
CA SER A 206 -13.18 0.77 27.27
C SER A 206 -14.42 0.14 26.67
#